data_AF-A0A9Q0B375-F1
#
_entry.id   AF-A0A9Q0B375-F1
#
_cell.length_a   1.000
_cell.length_b   1.000
_cell.length_c   1.000
_cell.angle_alpha   90.00
_cell.angle_beta   90.00
_cell.angle_gamma   90.00
#
_symmetry.space_group_name_H-M   'P 1'
#
loop_
_entity.id
_entity.type
_entity.pdbx_description
1 polymer ?
#
loop_
_entity_poly.entity_id
_entity_poly.type
_entity_poly.pdbx_seq_one_letter_code
_entity_poly.pdbx_strand_id
1 'polypeptide(L)'
;MVFSLRKAFAALLATTATVYALPSDSSSSTESTVNTTSLAATSSNSTVCNNSPSLCSRKYNNITHMGAHDSAFLRDASTSNSIAGNQYYNATVALNSGLRLLQAQVHLVNGTSGSVLQLCHTTCSLLDAGTLENWLSAIKDWMDKHTDDVVTILLVNSDNQAASAFGKVFESSGISKYGYKPSTSSATSSWPTLQTMIDADTRLVTFVASITADTDYPYLLPEFSYVFETAYEVTSAAGFNCTIDRPSTYSTAAAAVSANMLPLMNHFQYQTLATDILIPDVSDIDTTNSASTSTAGNLGLHAQTCKSQWGTKPVFILVDFFNKGPAIDAADNLNGLSSSDISGRSSSNSATASSSSGKSAGRAPGGMETGALVAFLAAAVFLF
;
A
#
# COMPACT_ATOMS: atom_id res chain seq x y z
N MET A 1 -11.71 64.73 20.65
CA MET A 1 -11.52 65.03 19.21
C MET A 1 -12.31 64.02 18.41
N VAL A 2 -13.30 64.53 17.64
CA VAL A 2 -13.81 64.07 16.32
C VAL A 2 -14.26 62.59 16.20
N PHE A 3 -15.55 62.29 16.45
CA PHE A 3 -16.69 62.08 15.50
C PHE A 3 -16.62 60.76 14.68
N SER A 4 -17.45 59.74 14.97
CA SER A 4 -18.84 59.48 14.48
C SER A 4 -18.85 58.83 13.08
N LEU A 5 -19.53 57.71 12.79
CA LEU A 5 -20.99 57.52 12.84
C LEU A 5 -21.41 56.06 13.09
N ARG A 6 -22.42 55.91 13.97
CA ARG A 6 -23.37 54.79 14.02
C ARG A 6 -24.56 55.07 13.09
N LYS A 7 -25.16 54.01 12.52
CA LYS A 7 -26.61 53.68 12.38
C LYS A 7 -26.75 52.63 11.26
N ALA A 8 -27.08 51.37 11.55
CA ALA A 8 -28.41 50.82 11.86
C ALA A 8 -29.38 50.91 10.66
N PHE A 9 -29.85 49.76 10.14
CA PHE A 9 -31.26 49.42 9.95
C PHE A 9 -31.42 47.93 9.58
N ALA A 10 -32.47 47.33 10.13
CA ALA A 10 -32.88 45.95 9.97
C ALA A 10 -34.10 45.83 9.04
N ALA A 11 -34.44 44.57 8.71
CA ALA A 11 -35.76 44.01 8.42
C ALA A 11 -36.18 43.75 6.95
N LEU A 12 -36.32 42.44 6.68
CA LEU A 12 -37.43 41.69 6.08
C LEU A 12 -38.01 42.14 4.72
N LEU A 13 -38.00 41.21 3.75
CA LEU A 13 -39.15 40.90 2.91
C LEU A 13 -39.03 39.48 2.34
N ALA A 14 -39.87 38.59 2.86
CA ALA A 14 -40.20 37.31 2.25
C ALA A 14 -41.28 37.54 1.18
N THR A 15 -41.11 36.96 0.00
CA THR A 15 -42.17 36.92 -1.02
C THR A 15 -42.55 35.46 -1.30
N THR A 16 -43.76 35.13 -0.87
CA THR A 16 -44.52 33.94 -1.22
C THR A 16 -45.05 34.08 -2.64
N ALA A 17 -44.82 33.08 -3.50
CA ALA A 17 -45.56 32.91 -4.74
C ALA A 17 -46.42 31.64 -4.63
N THR A 18 -47.68 31.83 -4.24
CA THR A 18 -48.77 30.87 -4.44
C THR A 18 -49.42 31.18 -5.78
N VAL A 19 -49.44 30.22 -6.71
CA VAL A 19 -50.30 30.29 -7.89
C VAL A 19 -51.19 29.05 -7.93
N TYR A 20 -52.48 29.34 -8.10
CA TYR A 20 -53.64 28.46 -8.07
C TYR A 20 -53.67 27.46 -9.23
N ALA A 21 -54.17 26.26 -8.94
CA ALA A 21 -54.63 25.28 -9.93
C ALA A 21 -56.14 25.47 -10.19
N LEU A 22 -56.59 25.28 -11.44
CA LEU A 22 -57.97 24.94 -11.88
C LEU A 22 -57.95 24.49 -13.37
N PRO A 23 -58.97 23.78 -13.90
CA PRO A 23 -58.77 22.40 -14.33
C PRO A 23 -59.10 22.08 -15.82
N SER A 24 -58.74 20.84 -16.19
CA SER A 24 -59.33 19.92 -17.18
C SER A 24 -59.36 20.29 -18.67
N ASP A 25 -58.75 19.44 -19.49
CA ASP A 25 -59.46 18.94 -20.67
C ASP A 25 -59.15 17.46 -20.96
N SER A 26 -60.15 16.79 -21.52
CA SER A 26 -60.30 15.33 -21.54
C SER A 26 -59.87 14.75 -22.88
N SER A 27 -59.21 13.59 -22.88
CA SER A 27 -59.23 12.68 -24.03
C SER A 27 -58.95 11.23 -23.58
N SER A 28 -59.94 10.36 -23.80
CA SER A 28 -59.79 8.89 -23.82
C SER A 28 -58.92 8.51 -25.02
N SER A 29 -58.14 7.43 -25.08
CA SER A 29 -58.34 6.00 -24.78
C SER A 29 -56.97 5.33 -25.05
N THR A 30 -56.50 4.23 -24.48
CA THR A 30 -56.96 2.83 -24.48
C THR A 30 -56.00 2.02 -23.60
N GLU A 31 -56.48 0.90 -23.06
CA GLU A 31 -55.80 -0.02 -22.15
C GLU A 31 -54.43 -0.57 -22.61
N SER A 32 -53.52 -0.76 -21.65
CA SER A 32 -52.64 -1.93 -21.58
C SER A 32 -52.19 -2.11 -20.12
N THR A 33 -52.81 -3.07 -19.43
CA THR A 33 -52.38 -3.53 -18.11
C THR A 33 -51.06 -4.27 -18.25
N VAL A 34 -49.94 -3.56 -18.06
CA VAL A 34 -48.64 -4.19 -17.85
C VAL A 34 -48.54 -4.47 -16.36
N ASN A 35 -48.66 -5.73 -15.99
CA ASN A 35 -48.40 -6.22 -14.65
C ASN A 35 -46.89 -6.12 -14.40
N THR A 36 -46.41 -4.96 -13.96
CA THR A 36 -45.02 -4.78 -13.53
C THR A 36 -44.85 -5.47 -12.19
N THR A 37 -44.55 -6.77 -12.24
CA THR A 37 -43.81 -7.42 -11.16
C THR A 37 -42.53 -6.62 -10.96
N SER A 38 -42.48 -5.82 -9.90
CA SER A 38 -41.25 -5.25 -9.39
C SER A 38 -40.37 -6.42 -8.96
N LEU A 39 -39.56 -6.92 -9.89
CA LEU A 39 -38.33 -7.59 -9.53
C LEU A 39 -37.55 -6.54 -8.74
N ALA A 40 -37.63 -6.64 -7.41
CA ALA A 40 -36.60 -6.07 -6.57
C ALA A 40 -35.31 -6.68 -7.10
N ALA A 41 -34.57 -5.90 -7.90
CA ALA A 41 -33.20 -6.22 -8.18
C ALA A 41 -32.55 -6.22 -6.81
N THR A 42 -32.34 -7.41 -6.27
CA THR A 42 -31.39 -7.60 -5.19
C THR A 42 -30.09 -7.11 -5.79
N SER A 43 -29.73 -5.84 -5.55
CA SER A 43 -28.36 -5.43 -5.65
C SER A 43 -27.66 -6.30 -4.62
N SER A 44 -27.16 -7.45 -5.05
CA SER A 44 -26.16 -8.17 -4.30
C SER A 44 -25.03 -7.17 -4.19
N ASN A 45 -25.01 -6.42 -3.08
CA ASN A 45 -23.92 -5.55 -2.73
C ASN A 45 -22.78 -6.52 -2.39
N SER A 46 -22.16 -7.08 -3.42
CA SER A 46 -21.15 -8.10 -3.26
C SER A 46 -19.99 -7.41 -2.57
N THR A 47 -19.76 -7.76 -1.31
CA THR A 47 -18.62 -7.32 -0.53
C THR A 47 -17.38 -7.38 -1.41
N VAL A 48 -16.64 -6.27 -1.48
CA VAL A 48 -15.43 -6.16 -2.30
C VAL A 48 -14.25 -6.29 -1.36
N CYS A 49 -13.62 -7.46 -1.32
CA CYS A 49 -12.45 -7.67 -0.48
C CYS A 49 -11.17 -7.36 -1.26
N ASN A 50 -10.34 -6.44 -0.77
CA ASN A 50 -9.05 -6.09 -1.40
C ASN A 50 -9.15 -5.92 -2.92
N ASN A 51 -10.06 -5.05 -3.37
CA ASN A 51 -10.32 -4.67 -4.76
C ASN A 51 -11.13 -5.64 -5.64
N SER A 52 -11.64 -6.76 -5.12
CA SER A 52 -12.53 -7.63 -5.91
C SER A 52 -13.40 -8.55 -5.04
N PRO A 53 -14.70 -8.75 -5.36
CA PRO A 53 -15.52 -9.76 -4.70
C PRO A 53 -14.94 -11.18 -4.81
N SER A 54 -14.23 -11.48 -5.90
CA SER A 54 -13.63 -12.79 -6.14
C SER A 54 -12.52 -13.14 -5.14
N LEU A 55 -11.94 -12.14 -4.46
CA LEU A 55 -10.88 -12.33 -3.48
C LEU A 55 -11.42 -12.63 -2.07
N CYS A 56 -12.69 -12.34 -1.78
CA CYS A 56 -13.28 -12.57 -0.46
C CYS A 56 -13.16 -14.04 -0.01
N SER A 57 -13.41 -14.97 -0.92
CA SER A 57 -13.34 -16.42 -0.64
C SER A 57 -11.92 -16.99 -0.73
N ARG A 58 -10.92 -16.18 -1.13
CA ARG A 58 -9.55 -16.64 -1.33
C ARG A 58 -8.75 -16.54 -0.04
N LYS A 59 -7.93 -17.54 0.24
CA LYS A 59 -7.00 -17.53 1.38
C LYS A 59 -6.01 -16.38 1.26
N TYR A 60 -5.68 -15.74 2.38
CA TYR A 60 -4.74 -14.61 2.44
C TYR A 60 -3.39 -14.94 1.77
N ASN A 61 -2.86 -16.15 2.00
CA ASN A 61 -1.60 -16.62 1.41
C ASN A 61 -1.70 -17.06 -0.07
N ASN A 62 -2.88 -16.98 -0.69
CA ASN A 62 -3.08 -17.23 -2.12
C ASN A 62 -3.48 -15.94 -2.87
N ILE A 63 -3.13 -14.79 -2.31
CA ILE A 63 -3.34 -13.48 -2.91
C ILE A 63 -1.97 -12.83 -3.06
N THR A 64 -1.72 -12.24 -4.23
CA THR A 64 -0.59 -11.34 -4.42
C THR A 64 -1.02 -9.96 -3.97
N HIS A 65 -0.44 -9.48 -2.88
CA HIS A 65 -0.65 -8.14 -2.34
C HIS A 65 0.43 -7.21 -2.91
N MET A 66 0.03 -6.31 -3.80
CA MET A 66 0.92 -5.23 -4.24
C MET A 66 1.16 -4.25 -3.08
N GLY A 67 2.40 -3.83 -2.93
CA GLY A 67 2.81 -2.95 -1.84
C GLY A 67 3.76 -1.84 -2.25
N ALA A 68 3.75 -0.81 -1.42
CA ALA A 68 4.62 0.34 -1.55
C ALA A 68 5.83 0.12 -0.63
N HIS A 69 7.01 0.00 -1.24
CA HIS A 69 8.28 0.02 -0.55
C HIS A 69 8.42 1.37 0.17
N ASP A 70 8.77 1.33 1.45
CA ASP A 70 9.11 2.52 2.21
C ASP A 70 8.06 3.64 2.13
N SER A 71 6.79 3.20 2.23
CA SER A 71 5.55 3.96 2.02
C SER A 71 5.32 5.18 2.94
N ALA A 72 6.17 5.37 3.95
CA ALA A 72 6.19 6.58 4.77
C ALA A 72 7.09 7.68 4.20
N PHE A 73 8.04 7.33 3.33
CA PHE A 73 9.11 8.20 2.89
C PHE A 73 8.78 8.84 1.55
N LEU A 74 8.32 10.09 1.62
CA LEU A 74 7.76 10.79 0.47
C LEU A 74 8.82 11.59 -0.29
N ARG A 75 8.60 11.71 -1.60
CA ARG A 75 9.27 12.67 -2.48
C ARG A 75 8.23 13.65 -2.97
N ASP A 76 7.95 14.66 -2.17
CA ASP A 76 6.92 15.66 -2.45
C ASP A 76 7.28 17.02 -1.83
N ALA A 77 6.40 18.01 -1.98
CA ALA A 77 6.63 19.34 -1.42
C ALA A 77 6.83 19.36 0.11
N SER A 78 6.23 18.42 0.86
CA SER A 78 6.36 18.36 2.33
C SER A 78 7.76 17.96 2.78
N THR A 79 8.48 17.23 1.92
CA THR A 79 9.85 16.76 2.13
C THR A 79 10.87 17.53 1.29
N SER A 80 10.48 18.68 0.73
CA SER A 80 11.29 19.45 -0.23
C SER A 80 11.76 18.63 -1.45
N ASN A 81 10.90 17.71 -1.90
CA ASN A 81 11.15 16.72 -2.95
C ASN A 81 12.42 15.90 -2.70
N SER A 82 12.58 15.40 -1.46
CA SER A 82 13.76 14.63 -1.05
C SER A 82 14.05 13.49 -2.03
N ILE A 83 15.27 13.46 -2.57
CA ILE A 83 15.72 12.39 -3.48
C ILE A 83 15.88 11.03 -2.78
N ALA A 84 15.80 11.01 -1.45
CA ALA A 84 15.73 9.78 -0.66
C ALA A 84 14.30 9.21 -0.59
N GLY A 85 13.27 9.99 -0.96
CA GLY A 85 11.89 9.52 -0.91
C GLY A 85 11.59 8.44 -1.95
N ASN A 86 10.77 7.47 -1.55
CA ASN A 86 10.40 6.26 -2.29
C ASN A 86 9.02 6.36 -2.94
N GLN A 87 8.14 7.23 -2.43
CA GLN A 87 6.77 7.37 -2.93
C GLN A 87 6.42 8.83 -3.19
N TYR A 88 5.61 9.10 -4.21
CA TYR A 88 5.02 10.43 -4.42
C TYR A 88 3.79 10.68 -3.55
N TYR A 89 3.20 9.62 -3.00
CA TYR A 89 1.94 9.67 -2.27
C TYR A 89 2.02 8.86 -0.98
N ASN A 90 1.30 9.31 0.04
CA ASN A 90 1.30 8.68 1.36
C ASN A 90 0.60 7.31 1.39
N ALA A 91 0.80 6.60 2.50
CA ALA A 91 0.25 5.27 2.75
C ALA A 91 -1.28 5.17 2.56
N THR A 92 -2.07 6.14 3.00
CA THR A 92 -3.54 6.07 2.84
C THR A 92 -3.97 6.27 1.39
N VAL A 93 -3.21 7.07 0.61
CA VAL A 93 -3.39 7.15 -0.84
C VAL A 93 -3.01 5.83 -1.52
N ALA A 94 -1.93 5.17 -1.10
CA ALA A 94 -1.56 3.85 -1.59
C ALA A 94 -2.68 2.81 -1.36
N LEU A 95 -3.26 2.80 -0.15
CA LEU A 95 -4.40 1.93 0.18
C LEU A 95 -5.63 2.24 -0.69
N ASN A 96 -5.98 3.52 -0.85
CA ASN A 96 -7.07 3.95 -1.75
C ASN A 96 -6.80 3.53 -3.21
N SER A 97 -5.54 3.50 -3.62
CA SER A 97 -5.08 3.08 -4.94
C SER A 97 -5.13 1.57 -5.16
N GLY A 98 -5.45 0.79 -4.12
CA GLY A 98 -5.63 -0.65 -4.17
C GLY A 98 -4.45 -1.47 -3.65
N LEU A 99 -3.38 -0.82 -3.16
CA LEU A 99 -2.30 -1.55 -2.49
C LEU A 99 -2.81 -2.11 -1.15
N ARG A 100 -2.31 -3.28 -0.76
CA ARG A 100 -2.68 -3.95 0.49
C ARG A 100 -1.46 -4.42 1.30
N LEU A 101 -0.29 -3.89 0.93
CA LEU A 101 0.97 -4.01 1.66
C LEU A 101 1.61 -2.61 1.77
N LEU A 102 1.99 -2.24 2.98
CA LEU A 102 2.73 -1.03 3.28
C LEU A 102 4.00 -1.44 4.02
N GLN A 103 5.16 -0.95 3.57
CA GLN A 103 6.42 -1.16 4.27
C GLN A 103 6.99 0.17 4.77
N ALA A 104 7.64 0.18 5.93
CA ALA A 104 8.41 1.32 6.43
C ALA A 104 9.61 0.87 7.30
N GLN A 105 10.62 1.73 7.42
CA GLN A 105 11.76 1.56 8.33
C GLN A 105 11.49 2.25 9.67
N VAL A 106 11.86 1.61 10.76
CA VAL A 106 11.61 2.09 12.12
C VAL A 106 12.92 2.16 12.90
N HIS A 107 13.18 3.33 13.47
CA HIS A 107 14.32 3.60 14.33
C HIS A 107 13.88 4.08 15.72
N LEU A 108 14.67 3.76 16.74
CA LEU A 108 14.53 4.33 18.07
C LEU A 108 15.29 5.65 18.14
N VAL A 109 14.56 6.75 18.32
CA VAL A 109 15.16 8.08 18.49
C VAL A 109 15.06 8.49 19.95
N ASN A 110 16.18 8.89 20.53
CA ASN A 110 16.23 9.42 21.90
C ASN A 110 15.97 10.94 21.89
N GLY A 111 14.90 11.37 22.53
CA GLY A 111 14.57 12.78 22.74
C GLY A 111 14.64 13.19 24.21
N THR A 112 14.42 14.48 24.47
CA THR A 112 14.36 15.05 25.83
C THR A 112 13.19 14.51 26.66
N SER A 113 12.12 14.04 26.01
CA SER A 113 10.92 13.49 26.67
C SER A 113 10.91 11.95 26.73
N GLY A 114 12.01 11.29 26.36
CA GLY A 114 12.12 9.84 26.26
C GLY A 114 12.43 9.37 24.84
N SER A 115 12.48 8.05 24.67
CA SER A 115 12.72 7.43 23.36
C SER A 115 11.41 7.20 22.61
N VAL A 116 11.40 7.42 21.29
CA VAL A 116 10.24 7.23 20.42
C VAL A 116 10.62 6.37 19.22
N LEU A 117 9.68 5.52 18.78
CA LEU A 117 9.82 4.83 17.49
C LEU A 117 9.45 5.80 16.36
N GLN A 118 10.46 6.16 15.57
CA GLN A 118 10.41 7.11 14.48
C GLN A 118 10.54 6.39 13.14
N LEU A 119 9.85 6.88 12.12
CA LEU A 119 10.02 6.43 10.75
C LEU A 119 11.15 7.24 10.10
N CYS A 120 12.33 6.63 10.00
CA CYS A 120 13.51 7.26 9.42
C CYS A 120 14.07 6.41 8.30
N HIS A 121 14.30 7.01 7.13
CA HIS A 121 14.86 6.28 5.99
C HIS A 121 16.38 6.19 6.22
N THR A 122 16.87 5.05 6.70
CA THR A 122 18.25 4.85 7.19
C THR A 122 18.63 5.67 8.43
N THR A 123 18.43 7.00 8.40
CA THR A 123 18.62 7.93 9.53
C THR A 123 17.64 9.09 9.43
N CYS A 124 17.26 9.70 10.55
CA CYS A 124 16.27 10.79 10.55
C CYS A 124 16.84 12.08 9.92
N SER A 125 18.17 12.24 9.91
CA SER A 125 18.84 13.32 9.19
C SER A 125 18.76 13.19 7.68
N LEU A 126 18.59 11.98 7.15
CA LEU A 126 18.39 11.76 5.72
C LEU A 126 16.93 12.05 5.33
N LEU A 127 15.99 11.40 6.01
CA LEU A 127 14.56 11.65 5.83
C LEU A 127 13.78 11.14 7.04
N ASP A 128 13.14 12.05 7.75
CA ASP A 128 12.27 11.77 8.89
C ASP A 128 10.80 11.92 8.47
N ALA A 129 10.03 10.83 8.58
CA ALA A 129 8.61 10.76 8.23
C ALA A 129 7.67 10.86 9.45
N GLY A 130 8.20 11.20 10.63
CA GLY A 130 7.42 11.32 11.87
C GLY A 130 7.40 10.03 12.69
N THR A 131 6.58 10.00 13.73
CA THR A 131 6.48 8.85 14.64
C THR A 131 5.76 7.68 13.97
N LEU A 132 6.14 6.45 14.32
CA LEU A 132 5.41 5.25 13.92
C LEU A 132 3.94 5.31 14.37
N GLU A 133 3.68 5.86 15.56
CA GLU A 133 2.33 6.02 16.10
C GLU A 133 1.40 6.84 15.20
N ASN A 134 1.88 7.98 14.68
CA ASN A 134 1.09 8.85 13.82
C ASN A 134 0.77 8.18 12.49
N TRP A 135 1.74 7.46 11.93
CA TRP A 135 1.57 6.72 10.68
C TRP A 135 0.57 5.56 10.84
N LEU A 136 0.69 4.77 11.92
CA LEU A 136 -0.26 3.71 12.24
C LEU A 136 -1.66 4.26 12.53
N SER A 137 -1.77 5.41 13.21
CA SER A 137 -3.07 6.06 13.48
C SER A 137 -3.77 6.47 12.18
N ALA A 138 -3.04 7.02 11.20
CA ALA A 138 -3.60 7.35 9.90
C ALA A 138 -4.09 6.10 9.14
N ILE A 139 -3.36 4.99 9.21
CA ILE A 139 -3.77 3.70 8.60
C ILE A 139 -4.99 3.14 9.32
N LYS A 140 -5.01 3.17 10.65
CA LYS A 140 -6.16 2.77 11.45
C LYS A 140 -7.40 3.56 11.04
N ASP A 141 -7.29 4.89 10.92
CA ASP A 141 -8.42 5.75 10.52
C ASP A 141 -8.90 5.47 9.09
N TRP A 142 -8.00 4.99 8.22
CA TRP A 142 -8.38 4.47 6.92
C TRP A 142 -9.13 3.14 7.07
N MET A 143 -8.60 2.19 7.84
CA MET A 143 -9.22 0.88 8.07
C MET A 143 -10.60 1.01 8.71
N ASP A 144 -10.80 1.93 9.65
CA ASP A 144 -12.11 2.23 10.27
C ASP A 144 -13.20 2.54 9.21
N LYS A 145 -12.81 3.11 8.06
CA LYS A 145 -13.71 3.51 6.96
C LYS A 145 -13.80 2.48 5.84
N HIS A 146 -12.94 1.46 5.85
CA HIS A 146 -12.81 0.44 4.81
C HIS A 146 -12.91 -0.94 5.47
N THR A 147 -14.12 -1.31 5.90
CA THR A 147 -14.35 -2.51 6.71
C THR A 147 -14.13 -3.82 5.97
N ASP A 148 -14.19 -3.80 4.64
CA ASP A 148 -14.07 -4.97 3.77
C ASP A 148 -12.63 -5.22 3.31
N ASP A 149 -11.66 -4.50 3.87
CA ASP A 149 -10.25 -4.59 3.47
C ASP A 149 -9.36 -5.21 4.56
N VAL A 150 -8.44 -6.05 4.10
CA VAL A 150 -7.35 -6.64 4.88
C VAL A 150 -6.04 -5.98 4.48
N VAL A 151 -5.38 -5.33 5.44
CA VAL A 151 -4.11 -4.60 5.24
C VAL A 151 -2.94 -5.41 5.77
N THR A 152 -1.82 -5.39 5.06
CA THR A 152 -0.54 -5.92 5.52
C THR A 152 0.43 -4.77 5.80
N ILE A 153 1.10 -4.82 6.95
CA ILE A 153 2.20 -3.91 7.29
C ILE A 153 3.48 -4.73 7.45
N LEU A 154 4.57 -4.24 6.87
CA LEU A 154 5.92 -4.75 7.08
C LEU A 154 6.78 -3.63 7.70
N LEU A 155 7.31 -3.84 8.89
CA LEU A 155 8.18 -2.87 9.56
C LEU A 155 9.61 -3.40 9.63
N VAL A 156 10.58 -2.63 9.16
CA VAL A 156 11.99 -2.95 9.35
C VAL A 156 12.41 -2.40 10.73
N ASN A 157 12.73 -3.30 11.67
CA ASN A 157 13.19 -2.96 13.01
C ASN A 157 14.70 -2.68 12.99
N SER A 158 15.10 -1.50 12.52
CA SER A 158 16.50 -1.18 12.25
C SER A 158 17.39 -1.19 13.50
N ASP A 159 16.81 -0.97 14.68
CA ASP A 159 17.54 -0.84 15.94
C ASP A 159 17.29 -1.99 16.92
N ASN A 160 16.84 -3.15 16.44
CA ASN A 160 16.63 -4.38 17.23
C ASN A 160 15.78 -4.17 18.49
N GLN A 161 14.75 -3.35 18.41
CA GLN A 161 13.86 -3.07 19.53
C GLN A 161 12.98 -4.29 19.85
N ALA A 162 12.67 -4.47 21.13
CA ALA A 162 11.81 -5.57 21.58
C ALA A 162 10.36 -5.38 21.09
N ALA A 163 9.62 -6.49 20.98
CA ALA A 163 8.21 -6.46 20.59
C ALA A 163 7.35 -5.58 21.50
N SER A 164 7.70 -5.45 22.78
CA SER A 164 7.00 -4.56 23.70
C SER A 164 7.12 -3.07 23.37
N ALA A 165 8.18 -2.63 22.68
CA ALA A 165 8.29 -1.26 22.20
C ALA A 165 7.30 -0.99 21.06
N PHE A 166 7.24 -1.89 20.07
CA PHE A 166 6.27 -1.81 18.97
C PHE A 166 4.84 -2.01 19.47
N GLY A 167 4.61 -2.99 20.34
CA GLY A 167 3.32 -3.35 20.91
C GLY A 167 2.61 -2.15 21.54
N LYS A 168 3.33 -1.39 22.38
CA LYS A 168 2.81 -0.15 22.99
C LYS A 168 2.40 0.90 21.95
N VAL A 169 3.14 1.05 20.86
CA VAL A 169 2.82 2.00 19.78
C VAL A 169 1.59 1.52 18.97
N PHE A 170 1.45 0.20 18.75
CA PHE A 170 0.27 -0.41 18.13
C PHE A 170 -0.99 -0.27 19.01
N GLU A 171 -0.84 -0.36 20.33
CA GLU A 171 -1.91 -0.13 21.30
C GLU A 171 -2.30 1.36 21.35
N SER A 172 -1.32 2.25 21.44
CA SER A 172 -1.55 3.70 21.53
C SER A 172 -2.22 4.28 20.27
N SER A 173 -1.79 3.84 19.08
CA SER A 173 -2.46 4.18 17.81
C SER A 173 -3.85 3.54 17.65
N GLY A 174 -4.18 2.57 18.50
CA GLY A 174 -5.44 1.81 18.45
C GLY A 174 -5.55 0.83 17.27
N ILE A 175 -4.51 0.66 16.46
CA ILE A 175 -4.55 -0.24 15.28
C ILE A 175 -4.47 -1.72 15.69
N SER A 176 -3.89 -2.02 16.87
CA SER A 176 -3.77 -3.37 17.43
C SER A 176 -5.08 -4.15 17.48
N LYS A 177 -6.23 -3.47 17.60
CA LYS A 177 -7.56 -4.11 17.58
C LYS A 177 -7.83 -4.95 16.33
N TYR A 178 -7.19 -4.62 15.21
CA TYR A 178 -7.32 -5.33 13.94
C TYR A 178 -6.30 -6.47 13.76
N GLY A 179 -5.37 -6.64 14.71
CA GLY A 179 -4.25 -7.55 14.58
C GLY A 179 -4.66 -9.02 14.40
N TYR A 180 -4.31 -9.59 13.25
CA TYR A 180 -4.42 -11.02 13.00
C TYR A 180 -3.34 -11.77 13.77
N LYS A 181 -3.79 -12.79 14.53
CA LYS A 181 -2.94 -13.71 15.27
C LYS A 181 -3.01 -15.09 14.59
N PRO A 182 -1.94 -15.58 13.95
CA PRO A 182 -1.87 -16.94 13.47
C PRO A 182 -1.94 -17.96 14.62
N SER A 183 -2.47 -19.14 14.34
CA SER A 183 -2.48 -20.26 15.30
C SER A 183 -1.11 -20.90 15.51
N THR A 184 -0.16 -20.62 14.63
CA THR A 184 1.24 -21.08 14.67
C THR A 184 2.16 -19.90 14.93
N SER A 185 3.37 -20.16 15.40
CA SER A 185 4.41 -19.13 15.60
C SER A 185 5.41 -19.03 14.44
N SER A 186 5.12 -19.70 13.32
CA SER A 186 5.96 -19.77 12.11
C SER A 186 5.13 -20.05 10.85
N ALA A 187 5.81 -20.09 9.71
CA ALA A 187 5.29 -20.41 8.38
C ALA A 187 4.25 -21.54 8.40
N THR A 188 3.15 -21.32 7.70
CA THR A 188 1.95 -22.16 7.77
C THR A 188 1.13 -22.05 6.49
N SER A 189 0.47 -23.13 6.12
CA SER A 189 -0.54 -23.15 5.05
C SER A 189 -1.96 -22.82 5.54
N SER A 190 -2.14 -22.68 6.85
CA SER A 190 -3.45 -22.53 7.51
C SER A 190 -3.89 -21.07 7.61
N TRP A 191 -3.79 -20.33 6.51
CA TRP A 191 -4.29 -18.95 6.45
C TRP A 191 -5.80 -18.92 6.17
N PRO A 192 -6.57 -18.06 6.85
CA PRO A 192 -8.00 -17.84 6.59
C PRO A 192 -8.23 -17.18 5.22
N THR A 193 -9.48 -17.19 4.78
CA THR A 193 -9.91 -16.34 3.66
C THR A 193 -9.98 -14.88 4.08
N LEU A 194 -9.97 -13.95 3.11
CA LEU A 194 -10.18 -12.54 3.45
C LEU A 194 -11.51 -12.32 4.16
N GLN A 195 -12.58 -12.95 3.70
CA GLN A 195 -13.89 -12.83 4.35
C GLN A 195 -13.85 -13.29 5.81
N THR A 196 -13.19 -14.42 6.12
CA THR A 196 -13.06 -14.88 7.50
C THR A 196 -12.28 -13.89 8.38
N MET A 197 -11.26 -13.23 7.83
CA MET A 197 -10.51 -12.19 8.55
C MET A 197 -11.35 -10.93 8.79
N ILE A 198 -12.14 -10.53 7.80
CA ILE A 198 -13.05 -9.38 7.85
C ILE A 198 -14.18 -9.63 8.86
N ASP A 199 -14.83 -10.79 8.80
CA ASP A 199 -15.92 -11.17 9.71
C ASP A 199 -15.45 -11.22 11.18
N ALA A 200 -14.18 -11.57 11.41
CA ALA A 200 -13.57 -11.59 12.73
C ALA A 200 -12.98 -10.24 13.18
N ASP A 201 -13.03 -9.22 12.31
CA ASP A 201 -12.35 -7.92 12.46
C ASP A 201 -10.82 -8.03 12.74
N THR A 202 -10.20 -9.15 12.35
CA THR A 202 -8.75 -9.38 12.44
C THR A 202 -8.08 -9.13 11.09
N ARG A 203 -8.25 -7.92 10.58
CA ARG A 203 -7.96 -7.53 9.19
C ARG A 203 -6.65 -6.75 9.02
N LEU A 204 -5.73 -6.85 9.97
CA LEU A 204 -4.35 -6.37 9.88
C LEU A 204 -3.36 -7.52 10.08
N VAL A 205 -2.51 -7.80 9.09
CA VAL A 205 -1.36 -8.71 9.25
C VAL A 205 -0.09 -7.86 9.38
N THR A 206 0.66 -8.03 10.46
CA THR A 206 1.89 -7.26 10.68
C THR A 206 3.10 -8.19 10.74
N PHE A 207 4.04 -7.98 9.83
CA PHE A 207 5.38 -8.55 9.88
C PHE A 207 6.36 -7.50 10.37
N VAL A 208 7.30 -7.89 11.22
CA VAL A 208 8.39 -7.03 11.66
C VAL A 208 9.71 -7.78 11.42
N ALA A 209 10.59 -7.19 10.60
CA ALA A 209 11.93 -7.72 10.39
C ALA A 209 12.71 -7.68 11.71
N SER A 210 13.58 -8.65 11.96
CA SER A 210 14.51 -8.64 13.10
C SER A 210 13.83 -8.35 14.47
N ILE A 211 12.71 -9.03 14.73
CA ILE A 211 12.00 -9.01 16.02
C ILE A 211 11.97 -10.42 16.63
N THR A 212 11.92 -10.52 17.95
CA THR A 212 11.59 -11.77 18.65
C THR A 212 10.11 -11.80 18.96
N ALA A 213 9.44 -12.94 18.68
CA ALA A 213 8.02 -13.11 18.98
C ALA A 213 7.74 -12.94 20.48
N ASP A 214 6.61 -12.31 20.79
CA ASP A 214 6.16 -12.04 22.16
C ASP A 214 4.69 -12.43 22.28
N THR A 215 4.35 -13.20 23.31
CA THR A 215 2.99 -13.71 23.52
C THR A 215 2.02 -12.61 23.94
N ASP A 216 2.52 -11.51 24.51
CA ASP A 216 1.72 -10.34 24.88
C ASP A 216 1.32 -9.52 23.65
N TYR A 217 2.11 -9.61 22.57
CA TYR A 217 1.88 -8.92 21.29
C TYR A 217 1.82 -9.90 20.11
N PRO A 218 0.89 -10.86 20.12
CA PRO A 218 0.91 -12.02 19.22
C PRO A 218 0.55 -11.70 17.77
N TYR A 219 0.17 -10.45 17.48
CA TYR A 219 -0.07 -9.91 16.14
C TYR A 219 1.17 -9.29 15.49
N LEU A 220 2.30 -9.19 16.23
CA LEU A 220 3.59 -8.76 15.70
C LEU A 220 4.40 -10.00 15.30
N LEU A 221 4.31 -10.35 14.01
CA LEU A 221 4.91 -11.58 13.50
C LEU A 221 6.37 -11.34 13.11
N PRO A 222 7.34 -12.16 13.58
CA PRO A 222 8.70 -12.08 13.05
C PRO A 222 8.71 -12.42 11.58
N GLU A 223 9.07 -11.45 10.72
CA GLU A 223 8.97 -11.57 9.26
C GLU A 223 9.58 -12.88 8.77
N PHE A 224 10.85 -13.13 9.10
CA PHE A 224 11.60 -14.28 8.63
C PHE A 224 11.19 -15.63 9.24
N SER A 225 10.22 -15.65 10.16
CA SER A 225 9.54 -16.88 10.56
C SER A 225 8.41 -17.28 9.60
N TYR A 226 7.92 -16.35 8.77
CA TYR A 226 6.77 -16.55 7.88
C TYR A 226 7.03 -16.19 6.42
N VAL A 227 7.95 -15.26 6.15
CA VAL A 227 8.20 -14.65 4.84
C VAL A 227 9.64 -14.90 4.44
N PHE A 228 9.86 -15.25 3.18
CA PHE A 228 11.18 -15.17 2.55
C PHE A 228 11.14 -14.13 1.45
N GLU A 229 12.29 -13.58 1.09
CA GLU A 229 12.37 -12.55 0.08
C GLU A 229 13.58 -12.67 -0.85
N THR A 230 13.47 -11.99 -1.99
CA THR A 230 14.59 -11.74 -2.90
C THR A 230 15.45 -10.59 -2.39
N ALA A 231 16.67 -10.45 -2.92
CA ALA A 231 17.53 -9.31 -2.61
C ALA A 231 16.80 -7.98 -2.88
N TYR A 232 16.99 -7.01 -1.99
CA TYR A 232 16.41 -5.66 -2.12
C TYR A 232 17.35 -4.70 -2.85
N GLU A 233 18.68 -4.87 -2.77
CA GLU A 233 19.65 -4.01 -3.45
C GLU A 233 19.85 -4.40 -4.93
N VAL A 234 19.02 -3.85 -5.82
CA VAL A 234 19.13 -4.05 -7.27
C VAL A 234 19.51 -2.75 -7.95
N THR A 235 20.65 -2.73 -8.65
CA THR A 235 21.20 -1.53 -9.33
C THR A 235 21.13 -1.57 -10.85
N SER A 236 20.45 -2.57 -11.42
CA SER A 236 20.24 -2.67 -12.86
C SER A 236 19.03 -3.53 -13.22
N ALA A 237 18.46 -3.28 -14.40
CA ALA A 237 17.27 -3.99 -14.88
C ALA A 237 17.46 -5.52 -15.00
N ALA A 238 18.70 -5.96 -15.22
CA ALA A 238 19.06 -7.38 -15.30
C ALA A 238 19.33 -8.02 -13.93
N GLY A 239 19.40 -7.23 -12.86
CA GLY A 239 19.70 -7.70 -11.50
C GLY A 239 18.51 -8.36 -10.79
N PHE A 240 17.28 -8.06 -11.20
CA PHE A 240 16.08 -8.71 -10.66
C PHE A 240 16.11 -10.22 -10.91
N ASN A 241 16.07 -10.99 -9.84
CA ASN A 241 16.15 -12.43 -9.86
C ASN A 241 15.36 -13.04 -8.69
N CYS A 242 15.13 -14.35 -8.78
CA CYS A 242 14.23 -15.07 -7.88
C CYS A 242 14.99 -15.91 -6.84
N THR A 243 16.27 -15.63 -6.62
CA THR A 243 17.07 -16.28 -5.58
C THR A 243 16.58 -15.79 -4.23
N ILE A 244 16.46 -16.71 -3.27
CA ILE A 244 16.21 -16.33 -1.88
C ILE A 244 17.44 -15.60 -1.33
N ASP A 245 17.20 -14.46 -0.69
CA ASP A 245 18.23 -13.69 0.01
C ASP A 245 18.05 -13.82 1.53
N ARG A 246 16.82 -13.64 2.02
CA ARG A 246 16.48 -13.80 3.43
C ARG A 246 15.22 -14.66 3.63
N PRO A 247 15.14 -15.47 4.71
CA PRO A 247 16.20 -15.77 5.66
C PRO A 247 17.25 -16.74 5.10
N SER A 248 18.43 -16.72 5.70
CA SER A 248 19.55 -17.64 5.39
C SER A 248 19.30 -19.09 5.81
N THR A 249 18.19 -19.38 6.50
CA THR A 249 17.81 -20.74 6.93
C THR A 249 17.45 -21.67 5.77
N TYR A 250 17.14 -21.14 4.59
CA TYR A 250 16.83 -21.93 3.40
C TYR A 250 17.83 -21.64 2.29
N SER A 251 18.36 -22.70 1.68
CA SER A 251 19.32 -22.60 0.58
C SER A 251 18.67 -22.34 -0.79
N THR A 252 17.35 -22.53 -0.91
CA THR A 252 16.60 -22.26 -2.15
C THR A 252 15.19 -21.75 -1.83
N ALA A 253 14.65 -20.92 -2.72
CA ALA A 253 13.27 -20.44 -2.61
C ALA A 253 12.24 -21.59 -2.66
N ALA A 254 12.50 -22.65 -3.45
CA ALA A 254 11.63 -23.82 -3.51
C ALA A 254 11.54 -24.56 -2.16
N ALA A 255 12.64 -24.62 -1.39
CA ALA A 255 12.65 -25.19 -0.05
C ALA A 255 11.83 -24.33 0.93
N ALA A 256 11.97 -23.00 0.86
CA ALA A 256 11.19 -22.06 1.68
C ALA A 256 9.68 -22.17 1.38
N VAL A 257 9.30 -22.23 0.09
CA VAL A 257 7.91 -22.45 -0.33
C VAL A 257 7.38 -23.79 0.18
N SER A 258 8.17 -24.86 0.11
CA SER A 258 7.79 -26.18 0.62
C SER A 258 7.60 -26.19 2.14
N ALA A 259 8.25 -25.28 2.86
CA ALA A 259 8.05 -25.03 4.29
C ALA A 259 6.87 -24.07 4.57
N ASN A 260 6.07 -23.72 3.56
CA ASN A 260 4.93 -22.79 3.62
C ASN A 260 5.30 -21.33 3.91
N MET A 261 6.54 -20.92 3.63
CA MET A 261 6.88 -19.50 3.71
C MET A 261 6.16 -18.71 2.61
N LEU A 262 5.75 -17.48 2.93
CA LEU A 262 5.16 -16.53 2.00
C LEU A 262 6.29 -15.89 1.18
N PRO A 263 6.27 -16.00 -0.16
CA PRO A 263 7.26 -15.31 -1.00
C PRO A 263 7.01 -13.81 -1.07
N LEU A 264 8.02 -13.01 -0.77
CA LEU A 264 8.09 -11.58 -1.03
C LEU A 264 9.08 -11.31 -2.16
N MET A 265 8.66 -10.50 -3.13
CA MET A 265 9.49 -10.08 -4.25
C MET A 265 9.80 -8.59 -4.12
N ASN A 266 11.05 -8.27 -3.81
CA ASN A 266 11.55 -6.90 -3.86
C ASN A 266 11.74 -6.51 -5.33
N HIS A 267 11.04 -5.46 -5.77
CA HIS A 267 11.07 -5.01 -7.16
C HIS A 267 11.13 -3.48 -7.26
N PHE A 268 12.25 -2.94 -6.79
CA PHE A 268 12.63 -1.54 -6.94
C PHE A 268 14.10 -1.48 -7.34
N GLN A 269 14.44 -0.52 -8.18
CA GLN A 269 15.79 -0.34 -8.72
C GLN A 269 16.42 0.92 -8.15
N TYR A 270 17.68 0.80 -7.74
CA TYR A 270 18.52 1.91 -7.33
C TYR A 270 19.38 2.41 -8.48
N GLN A 271 19.66 3.71 -8.47
CA GLN A 271 20.75 4.32 -9.23
C GLN A 271 21.84 4.80 -8.27
N THR A 272 23.09 4.70 -8.69
CA THR A 272 24.25 5.16 -7.92
C THR A 272 24.51 6.64 -8.21
N LEU A 273 24.32 7.49 -7.20
CA LEU A 273 24.55 8.94 -7.30
C LEU A 273 26.03 9.30 -7.06
N ALA A 274 26.67 8.60 -6.12
CA ALA A 274 28.11 8.64 -5.80
C ALA A 274 28.49 7.24 -5.28
N THR A 275 29.79 6.95 -5.09
CA THR A 275 30.35 5.58 -4.89
C THR A 275 29.44 4.64 -4.09
N ASP A 276 28.92 5.08 -2.94
CA ASP A 276 28.09 4.26 -2.03
C ASP A 276 26.74 4.92 -1.70
N ILE A 277 26.25 5.82 -2.55
CA ILE A 277 24.96 6.50 -2.37
C ILE A 277 23.98 5.96 -3.40
N LEU A 278 23.07 5.12 -2.94
CA LEU A 278 21.97 4.58 -3.72
C LEU A 278 20.72 5.41 -3.48
N ILE A 279 20.03 5.77 -4.57
CA ILE A 279 18.73 6.42 -4.52
C ILE A 279 17.76 5.69 -5.45
N PRO A 280 16.44 5.76 -5.24
CA PRO A 280 15.47 5.21 -6.17
C PRO A 280 15.68 5.71 -7.60
N ASP A 281 15.69 4.79 -8.56
CA ASP A 281 15.84 5.10 -9.99
C ASP A 281 14.50 5.54 -10.58
N VAL A 282 14.25 6.84 -10.46
CA VAL A 282 13.07 7.49 -11.05
C VAL A 282 13.16 7.55 -12.58
N SER A 283 14.36 7.44 -13.17
CA SER A 283 14.54 7.63 -14.62
C SER A 283 13.96 6.47 -15.43
N ASP A 284 13.99 5.26 -14.88
CA ASP A 284 13.45 4.04 -15.49
C ASP A 284 12.14 3.55 -14.82
N ILE A 285 11.55 4.33 -13.91
CA ILE A 285 10.45 3.85 -13.04
C ILE A 285 9.21 3.34 -13.76
N ASP A 286 8.85 3.94 -14.90
CA ASP A 286 7.71 3.46 -15.72
C ASP A 286 8.01 2.10 -16.36
N THR A 287 9.28 1.81 -16.64
CA THR A 287 9.73 0.50 -17.14
C THR A 287 9.83 -0.51 -16.00
N THR A 288 10.44 -0.12 -14.88
CA THR A 288 10.59 -0.97 -13.69
C THR A 288 9.22 -1.45 -13.23
N ASN A 289 8.29 -0.55 -12.97
CA ASN A 289 6.98 -0.94 -12.44
C ASN A 289 6.05 -1.61 -13.48
N SER A 290 6.40 -1.57 -14.77
CA SER A 290 5.56 -2.08 -15.86
C SER A 290 5.11 -3.54 -15.65
N ALA A 291 3.81 -3.77 -15.79
CA ALA A 291 3.22 -5.12 -15.80
C ALA A 291 3.59 -5.97 -17.04
N SER A 292 4.35 -5.42 -17.99
CA SER A 292 4.82 -6.17 -19.15
C SER A 292 5.72 -7.35 -18.77
N THR A 293 5.70 -8.40 -19.58
CA THR A 293 6.53 -9.60 -19.42
C THR A 293 7.62 -9.71 -20.50
N SER A 294 7.92 -8.61 -21.21
CA SER A 294 8.75 -8.66 -22.43
C SER A 294 10.19 -8.21 -22.24
N THR A 295 10.45 -7.34 -21.27
CA THR A 295 11.72 -6.61 -21.18
C THR A 295 12.34 -6.81 -19.80
N ALA A 296 13.66 -6.99 -19.74
CA ALA A 296 14.41 -6.98 -18.49
C ALA A 296 14.08 -5.70 -17.69
N GLY A 297 13.98 -5.83 -16.37
CA GLY A 297 13.54 -4.74 -15.50
C GLY A 297 12.03 -4.68 -15.28
N ASN A 298 11.19 -5.21 -16.18
CA ASN A 298 9.74 -5.13 -15.97
C ASN A 298 9.28 -5.99 -14.79
N LEU A 299 8.43 -5.41 -13.95
CA LEU A 299 7.75 -6.08 -12.84
C LEU A 299 7.01 -7.34 -13.28
N GLY A 300 6.29 -7.29 -14.40
CA GLY A 300 5.57 -8.45 -14.92
C GLY A 300 6.51 -9.61 -15.28
N LEU A 301 7.65 -9.33 -15.91
CA LEU A 301 8.64 -10.34 -16.26
C LEU A 301 9.30 -10.94 -15.01
N HIS A 302 9.65 -10.11 -14.02
CA HIS A 302 10.22 -10.58 -12.76
C HIS A 302 9.23 -11.51 -12.04
N ALA A 303 7.97 -11.08 -11.90
CA ALA A 303 6.94 -11.88 -11.24
C ALA A 303 6.64 -13.20 -11.97
N GLN A 304 6.58 -13.21 -13.31
CA GLN A 304 6.36 -14.43 -14.09
C GLN A 304 7.53 -15.40 -13.95
N THR A 305 8.76 -14.87 -13.93
CA THR A 305 9.98 -15.65 -13.73
C THR A 305 9.96 -16.30 -12.35
N CYS A 306 9.68 -15.52 -11.30
CA CYS A 306 9.67 -16.04 -9.93
C CYS A 306 8.51 -17.01 -9.70
N LYS A 307 7.33 -16.74 -10.27
CA LYS A 307 6.23 -17.71 -10.28
C LYS A 307 6.63 -19.06 -10.85
N SER A 308 7.40 -19.06 -11.93
CA SER A 308 7.87 -20.28 -12.59
C SER A 308 8.94 -21.01 -11.78
N GLN A 309 9.90 -20.28 -11.19
CA GLN A 309 11.00 -20.86 -10.41
C GLN A 309 10.57 -21.34 -9.02
N TRP A 310 9.68 -20.61 -8.36
CA TRP A 310 9.18 -20.95 -7.02
C TRP A 310 8.05 -21.98 -7.04
N GLY A 311 7.45 -22.22 -8.22
CA GLY A 311 6.26 -23.06 -8.36
C GLY A 311 4.97 -22.44 -7.77
N THR A 312 5.06 -21.19 -7.29
CA THR A 312 3.94 -20.41 -6.77
C THR A 312 4.16 -18.93 -7.05
N LYS A 313 3.09 -18.14 -7.18
CA LYS A 313 3.19 -16.69 -7.36
C LYS A 313 3.73 -16.01 -6.09
N PRO A 314 4.37 -14.82 -6.22
CA PRO A 314 4.65 -13.98 -5.06
C PRO A 314 3.39 -13.69 -4.26
N VAL A 315 3.46 -13.77 -2.93
CA VAL A 315 2.40 -13.31 -2.04
C VAL A 315 2.53 -11.81 -1.80
N PHE A 316 3.76 -11.32 -1.69
CA PHE A 316 4.06 -9.90 -1.52
C PHE A 316 4.94 -9.40 -2.66
N ILE A 317 4.68 -8.17 -3.11
CA ILE A 317 5.52 -7.46 -4.07
C ILE A 317 5.68 -6.04 -3.55
N LEU A 318 6.91 -5.54 -3.47
CA LEU A 318 7.21 -4.17 -3.10
C LEU A 318 7.78 -3.40 -4.28
N VAL A 319 7.26 -2.19 -4.53
CA VAL A 319 7.74 -1.26 -5.56
C VAL A 319 7.93 0.15 -5.01
N ASP A 320 8.89 0.88 -5.58
CA ASP A 320 8.99 2.34 -5.42
C ASP A 320 7.97 3.03 -6.35
N PHE A 321 7.51 4.22 -5.98
CA PHE A 321 6.58 5.07 -6.73
C PHE A 321 5.40 4.30 -7.33
N PHE A 322 4.58 3.67 -6.48
CA PHE A 322 3.49 2.77 -6.88
C PHE A 322 2.51 3.37 -7.91
N ASN A 323 2.45 4.70 -8.00
CA ASN A 323 1.63 5.43 -8.96
C ASN A 323 2.22 5.50 -10.39
N LYS A 324 3.35 4.84 -10.65
CA LYS A 324 4.05 4.78 -11.94
C LYS A 324 4.06 3.37 -12.51
N GLY A 325 4.21 3.28 -13.85
CA GLY A 325 4.28 2.05 -14.65
C GLY A 325 3.34 0.95 -14.16
N PRO A 326 2.10 0.84 -14.62
CA PRO A 326 0.96 0.36 -13.83
C PRO A 326 1.22 -0.88 -12.93
N ALA A 327 1.77 -0.65 -11.73
CA ALA A 327 2.33 -1.72 -10.91
C ALA A 327 1.24 -2.68 -10.42
N ILE A 328 0.08 -2.14 -10.09
CA ILE A 328 -1.06 -2.91 -9.57
C ILE A 328 -1.61 -3.91 -10.60
N ASP A 329 -1.49 -3.60 -11.89
CA ASP A 329 -1.95 -4.49 -12.96
C ASP A 329 -1.16 -5.82 -12.94
N ALA A 330 0.11 -5.81 -12.50
CA ALA A 330 0.89 -7.04 -12.33
C ALA A 330 0.30 -7.95 -11.23
N ALA A 331 -0.13 -7.37 -10.10
CA ALA A 331 -0.79 -8.14 -9.04
C ALA A 331 -2.17 -8.64 -9.47
N ASP A 332 -2.95 -7.84 -10.21
CA ASP A 332 -4.24 -8.26 -10.75
C ASP A 332 -4.08 -9.46 -11.69
N ASN A 333 -3.09 -9.43 -12.58
CA ASN A 333 -2.76 -10.53 -13.48
C ASN A 333 -2.38 -11.81 -12.71
N LEU A 334 -1.56 -11.69 -11.65
CA LEU A 334 -1.18 -12.83 -10.80
C LEU A 334 -2.35 -13.36 -9.96
N ASN A 335 -3.31 -12.50 -9.65
CA ASN A 335 -4.55 -12.86 -8.97
C ASN A 335 -5.63 -13.37 -9.93
N GLY A 336 -5.40 -13.31 -11.25
CA GLY A 336 -6.36 -13.74 -12.27
C GLY A 336 -7.61 -12.88 -12.31
N LEU A 337 -7.49 -11.59 -12.00
CA LEU A 337 -8.62 -10.65 -12.04
C LEU A 337 -8.80 -10.11 -13.45
N SER A 338 -10.04 -10.07 -13.93
CA SER A 338 -10.40 -9.34 -15.14
C SER A 338 -10.78 -7.89 -14.80
N SER A 339 -10.79 -7.01 -15.79
CA SER A 339 -11.23 -5.62 -15.58
C SER A 339 -12.66 -5.50 -15.05
N SER A 340 -13.53 -6.47 -15.33
CA SER A 340 -14.88 -6.53 -14.77
C SER A 340 -14.95 -7.01 -13.32
N ASP A 341 -13.89 -7.67 -12.81
CA ASP A 341 -13.82 -8.13 -11.42
C ASP A 341 -13.24 -7.09 -10.47
N ILE A 342 -12.51 -6.11 -11.01
CA ILE A 342 -11.82 -5.07 -10.25
C ILE A 342 -12.83 -3.99 -9.86
N SER A 343 -12.93 -3.73 -8.56
CA SER A 343 -13.78 -2.69 -7.97
C SER A 343 -13.17 -2.19 -6.65
N GLY A 344 -13.72 -1.14 -6.03
CA GLY A 344 -13.32 -0.74 -4.67
C GLY A 344 -11.96 -0.01 -4.53
N ARG A 345 -11.26 0.30 -5.61
CA ARG A 345 -10.07 1.18 -5.61
C ARG A 345 -10.25 2.43 -6.46
N SER A 346 -9.59 3.52 -6.07
CA SER A 346 -9.54 4.75 -6.84
C SER A 346 -8.54 4.64 -7.99
N SER A 347 -8.96 5.02 -9.20
CA SER A 347 -8.09 5.13 -10.37
C SER A 347 -7.29 6.45 -10.43
N SER A 348 -7.61 7.43 -9.58
CA SER A 348 -7.08 8.80 -9.72
C SER A 348 -5.57 8.92 -9.46
N ASN A 349 -5.02 8.00 -8.65
CA ASN A 349 -3.62 8.06 -8.20
C ASN A 349 -2.84 6.78 -8.55
N SER A 350 -3.49 5.79 -9.17
CA SER A 350 -2.82 4.59 -9.67
C SER A 350 -2.53 4.77 -11.15
N ALA A 351 -1.28 4.58 -11.57
CA ALA A 351 -1.05 4.22 -12.97
C ALA A 351 -1.80 2.91 -13.18
N THR A 352 -2.94 2.97 -13.84
CA THR A 352 -3.62 1.79 -14.39
C THR A 352 -3.49 1.94 -15.90
N ALA A 353 -3.34 0.85 -16.64
CA ALA A 353 -3.14 0.91 -18.09
C ALA A 353 -4.25 1.65 -18.87
N SER A 354 -5.38 1.99 -18.23
CA SER A 354 -6.49 2.74 -18.82
C SER A 354 -6.25 4.25 -18.95
N SER A 355 -5.15 4.83 -18.43
CA SER A 355 -4.77 6.20 -18.79
C SER A 355 -4.17 6.22 -20.19
N SER A 356 -5.03 6.55 -21.17
CA SER A 356 -4.74 6.66 -22.60
C SER A 356 -3.34 7.17 -22.94
N SER A 357 -2.69 6.46 -23.85
CA SER A 357 -1.45 6.80 -24.56
C SER A 357 -1.38 8.26 -25.01
N GLY A 358 -0.81 9.12 -24.17
CA GLY A 358 -0.28 10.42 -24.57
C GLY A 358 1.06 10.20 -25.25
N LYS A 359 1.16 10.55 -26.54
CA LYS A 359 2.35 10.40 -27.38
C LYS A 359 3.61 10.88 -26.65
N SER A 360 4.65 10.03 -26.60
CA SER A 360 6.01 10.46 -26.26
C SER A 360 6.43 11.61 -27.16
N ALA A 361 6.52 12.81 -26.59
CA ALA A 361 7.33 13.88 -27.16
C ALA A 361 8.75 13.75 -26.63
N GLY A 362 9.72 14.06 -27.49
CA GLY A 362 11.11 13.63 -27.38
C GLY A 362 11.85 13.98 -26.09
N ARG A 363 12.77 13.08 -25.76
CA ARG A 363 13.81 13.17 -24.73
C ARG A 363 14.63 14.46 -24.87
N ALA A 364 14.58 15.31 -23.85
CA ALA A 364 15.64 16.29 -23.56
C ALA A 364 16.48 15.76 -22.39
N PRO A 365 17.82 15.73 -22.49
CA PRO A 365 18.66 15.31 -21.39
C PRO A 365 18.82 16.44 -20.36
N GLY A 366 18.66 16.10 -19.07
CA GLY A 366 19.26 16.83 -17.96
C GLY A 366 18.54 18.10 -17.50
N GLY A 367 17.50 17.93 -16.69
CA GLY A 367 17.11 18.94 -15.70
C GLY A 367 17.45 18.39 -14.32
N MET A 368 18.58 18.80 -13.75
CA MET A 368 18.90 18.51 -12.36
C MET A 368 17.98 19.40 -11.52
N GLU A 369 16.84 18.87 -11.08
CA GLU A 369 16.05 19.54 -10.06
C GLU A 369 16.91 19.62 -8.80
N THR A 370 17.26 20.84 -8.41
CA THR A 370 18.03 21.17 -7.21
C THR A 370 17.24 20.78 -5.96
N GLY A 371 17.27 19.50 -5.59
CA GLY A 371 16.96 19.03 -4.24
C GLY A 371 18.21 19.16 -3.36
N ALA A 372 18.03 19.55 -2.10
CA ALA A 372 19.13 19.58 -1.15
C ALA A 372 19.70 18.17 -0.99
N LEU A 373 20.96 17.98 -1.40
CA LEU A 373 21.65 16.70 -1.29
C LEU A 373 22.14 16.54 0.15
N VAL A 374 21.53 15.63 0.91
CA VAL A 374 22.15 15.11 2.14
C VAL A 374 22.81 13.78 1.76
N ALA A 375 24.12 13.84 1.51
CA ALA A 375 24.91 12.67 1.18
C ALA A 375 25.12 11.81 2.43
N PHE A 376 24.64 10.56 2.42
CA PHE A 376 25.00 9.56 3.42
C PHE A 376 25.42 8.27 2.73
N LEU A 377 26.52 7.70 3.21
CA LEU A 377 26.98 6.37 2.86
C LEU A 377 25.90 5.37 3.25
N ALA A 378 25.41 4.58 2.28
CA ALA A 378 24.72 3.36 2.59
C ALA A 378 25.75 2.40 3.22
N ALA A 379 25.82 2.37 4.55
CA ALA A 379 26.26 1.15 5.18
C ALA A 379 25.12 0.16 4.92
N ALA A 380 25.35 -0.86 4.09
CA ALA A 380 24.60 -2.10 4.19
C ALA A 380 24.77 -2.55 5.64
N VAL A 381 23.78 -2.22 6.47
CA VAL A 381 23.76 -2.60 7.87
C VAL A 381 23.48 -4.09 7.84
N PHE A 382 24.56 -4.87 7.81
CA PHE A 382 24.56 -6.27 8.19
C PHE A 382 24.11 -6.35 9.66
N LEU A 383 22.80 -6.30 9.89
CA LEU A 383 22.20 -6.63 11.19
C LEU A 383 21.17 -7.73 10.96
N PHE A 384 21.71 -8.94 11.04
CA PHE A 384 21.11 -10.23 11.41
C PHE A 384 19.96 -10.78 10.56
#